data_AF-A0A936GNC3-F1
#
_entry.id   AF-A0A936GNC3-F1
#
_cell.length_a   1.000
_cell.length_b   1.000
_cell.length_c   1.000
_cell.angle_alpha   90.00
_cell.angle_beta   90.00
_cell.angle_gamma   90.00
#
_symmetry.space_group_name_H-M   'P 1'
#
loop_
_entity.id
_entity.type
_entity.pdbx_description
1 polymer ?
#
loop_
_entity_poly.entity_id
_entity_poly.type
_entity_poly.pdbx_seq_one_letter_code
_entity_poly.pdbx_strand_id
1 'polypeptide(L)'
;MRNQLPIPVRNLFINDIRPRLQWNHNGGYCGEVSMISAGLYFGQYLSQFDVRSIASGGAPQNAYDRAEKEYTSQLLLGTKNAVAAADKLCLDYET
;
A
#
# COMPACT_ATOMS: atom_id res chain seq x y z
N MET A 1 -22.61 32.68 3.66
CA MET A 1 -23.04 31.44 2.99
C MET A 1 -22.45 31.46 1.58
N ARG A 2 -21.43 30.65 1.28
CA ARG A 2 -20.85 30.59 -0.07
C ARG A 2 -21.52 29.46 -0.84
N ASN A 3 -22.24 29.80 -1.90
CA ASN A 3 -22.72 28.86 -2.90
C ASN A 3 -21.50 28.29 -3.64
N GLN A 4 -21.15 27.04 -3.35
CA GLN A 4 -20.28 26.25 -4.24
C GLN A 4 -21.12 25.81 -5.43
N LEU A 5 -20.79 26.31 -6.62
CA LEU A 5 -21.33 25.78 -7.87
C LEU A 5 -20.83 24.34 -8.06
N PRO A 6 -21.67 23.41 -8.56
CA PRO A 6 -21.25 22.03 -8.78
C PRO A 6 -20.17 22.00 -9.87
N ILE A 7 -18.98 21.57 -9.49
CA ILE A 7 -17.88 21.30 -10.42
C ILE A 7 -18.36 20.19 -11.37
N PRO A 8 -18.29 20.35 -12.69
CA PRO A 8 -18.67 19.29 -13.61
C PRO A 8 -17.64 18.16 -13.49
N VAL A 9 -17.97 17.12 -12.72
CA VAL A 9 -17.23 15.86 -12.61
C VAL A 9 -17.40 15.05 -13.90
N ARG A 10 -16.85 15.54 -15.01
CA ARG A 10 -16.60 14.68 -16.17
C ARG A 10 -15.34 13.87 -15.84
N ASN A 11 -15.54 12.57 -15.59
CA ASN A 11 -14.53 11.55 -15.34
C ASN A 11 -14.03 11.44 -13.88
N LEU A 12 -14.95 11.28 -12.92
CA LEU A 12 -14.57 10.71 -11.63
C LEU A 12 -14.47 9.19 -11.80
N PHE A 13 -13.26 8.67 -12.04
CA PHE A 13 -13.01 7.22 -11.93
C PHE A 13 -13.11 6.84 -10.45
N ILE A 14 -14.31 6.43 -10.02
CA ILE A 14 -14.52 5.86 -8.69
C ILE A 14 -14.03 4.43 -8.77
N ASN A 15 -13.10 4.06 -7.87
CA ASN A 15 -12.76 2.65 -7.71
C ASN A 15 -13.97 1.93 -7.09
N ASP A 16 -14.49 0.92 -7.78
CA ASP A 16 -15.61 0.09 -7.29
C ASP A 16 -15.24 -0.68 -6.00
N ILE A 17 -13.94 -0.78 -5.71
CA ILE A 17 -13.43 -1.31 -4.46
C ILE A 17 -13.51 -0.25 -3.36
N ARG A 18 -14.35 -0.52 -2.35
CA ARG A 18 -14.47 0.33 -1.15
C ARG A 18 -13.11 0.51 -0.45
N PRO A 19 -12.80 1.71 0.07
CA PRO A 19 -11.60 1.96 0.86
C PRO A 19 -11.44 0.95 2.00
N ARG A 20 -10.22 0.48 2.21
CA ARG A 20 -9.89 -0.47 3.27
C ARG A 20 -9.24 0.26 4.43
N LEU A 21 -9.68 -0.07 5.65
CA LEU A 21 -9.06 0.44 6.87
C LEU A 21 -7.75 -0.28 7.11
N GLN A 22 -6.75 0.49 7.51
CA GLN A 22 -5.46 -0.04 7.87
C GLN A 22 -5.47 -0.42 9.36
N TRP A 23 -5.16 -1.68 9.66
CA TRP A 23 -5.03 -2.15 11.04
C TRP A 23 -3.57 -2.01 11.51
N ASN A 24 -3.37 -1.75 12.81
CA ASN A 24 -2.06 -1.56 13.44
C ASN A 24 -1.19 -0.55 12.68
N HIS A 25 -1.69 0.68 12.56
CA HIS A 25 -1.05 1.74 11.80
C HIS A 25 0.24 2.25 12.48
N ASN A 26 1.35 2.30 11.73
CA ASN A 26 2.65 2.79 12.21
C ASN A 26 3.12 4.08 11.51
N GLY A 27 2.31 4.69 10.64
CA GLY A 27 2.68 5.92 9.92
C GLY A 27 3.13 5.78 8.47
N GLY A 28 3.21 4.59 7.84
CA GLY A 28 3.62 4.51 6.42
C GLY A 28 3.20 3.28 5.64
N TYR A 29 1.94 2.92 5.76
CA TYR A 29 1.42 1.61 5.36
C TYR A 29 0.21 1.70 4.41
N CYS A 30 0.15 2.78 3.63
CA CYS A 30 -0.84 2.92 2.58
C CYS A 30 -0.61 1.91 1.43
N GLY A 31 0.65 1.51 1.18
CA GLY A 31 1.02 0.64 0.07
C GLY A 31 0.32 -0.72 0.08
N GLU A 32 0.22 -1.38 1.24
CA GLU A 32 -0.48 -2.66 1.34
C GLU A 32 -2.00 -2.55 1.19
N VAL A 33 -2.60 -1.47 1.69
CA VAL A 33 -4.03 -1.20 1.54
C VAL A 33 -4.35 -0.93 0.06
N SER A 34 -3.46 -0.22 -0.63
CA SER A 34 -3.50 -0.06 -2.08
C SER A 34 -3.34 -1.39 -2.79
N MET A 35 -2.42 -2.26 -2.35
CA MET A 35 -2.20 -3.59 -2.93
C MET A 35 -3.43 -4.49 -2.80
N ILE A 36 -4.08 -4.49 -1.63
CA ILE A 36 -5.35 -5.20 -1.39
C ILE A 36 -6.44 -4.67 -2.33
N SER A 37 -6.53 -3.34 -2.45
CA SER A 37 -7.55 -2.71 -3.30
C SER A 37 -7.33 -3.03 -4.78
N ALA A 38 -6.07 -3.03 -5.24
CA ALA A 38 -5.71 -3.41 -6.60
C ALA A 38 -5.94 -4.91 -6.87
N GLY A 39 -5.56 -5.79 -5.96
CA GLY A 39 -5.80 -7.24 -6.11
C GLY A 39 -7.29 -7.56 -6.19
N LEU A 40 -8.10 -6.94 -5.33
CA LEU A 40 -9.55 -7.15 -5.31
C LEU A 40 -10.23 -6.72 -6.61
N TYR A 41 -9.71 -5.69 -7.28
CA TYR A 41 -10.20 -5.28 -8.59
C TYR A 41 -10.11 -6.43 -9.62
N PHE A 42 -9.08 -7.28 -9.51
CA PHE A 42 -8.89 -8.47 -10.35
C PHE A 42 -9.41 -9.78 -9.71
N GLY A 43 -10.18 -9.69 -8.61
CA GLY A 43 -10.74 -10.85 -7.92
C GLY A 43 -9.76 -11.61 -7.01
N GLN A 44 -8.57 -11.06 -6.74
CA GLN A 44 -7.58 -11.66 -5.85
C GLN A 44 -7.59 -10.97 -4.48
N TYR A 45 -7.62 -11.77 -3.41
CA TYR A 45 -7.49 -11.26 -2.05
C TYR A 45 -6.15 -11.69 -1.45
N LEU A 46 -5.50 -10.75 -0.78
CA LEU A 46 -4.32 -10.97 0.06
C LEU A 46 -4.52 -10.17 1.35
N SER A 47 -4.15 -10.70 2.51
CA SER A 47 -4.32 -9.95 3.76
C SER A 47 -3.25 -8.86 3.90
N GLN A 48 -3.53 -7.78 4.64
CA GLN A 48 -2.50 -6.77 4.93
C GLN A 48 -1.28 -7.36 5.66
N PHE A 49 -1.48 -8.42 6.44
CA PHE A 49 -0.41 -9.06 7.21
C PHE A 49 0.51 -9.87 6.29
N ASP A 50 -0.05 -10.51 5.27
CA ASP A 50 0.74 -11.23 4.25
C ASP A 50 1.51 -10.24 3.38
N VAL A 51 0.87 -9.16 2.93
CA VAL A 51 1.55 -8.11 2.15
C VAL A 51 2.72 -7.52 2.94
N ARG A 52 2.50 -7.20 4.23
CA ARG A 52 3.56 -6.71 5.12
C ARG A 52 4.69 -7.72 5.26
N SER A 53 4.36 -8.98 5.56
CA SER A 53 5.35 -10.06 5.74
C SER A 53 6.21 -10.23 4.49
N ILE A 54 5.59 -10.17 3.30
CA ILE A 54 6.30 -10.26 2.04
C ILE A 54 7.20 -9.04 1.83
N ALA A 55 6.65 -7.84 2.00
CA ALA A 55 7.36 -6.57 1.78
C ALA A 55 8.54 -6.36 2.74
N SER A 56 8.39 -6.79 3.99
CA SER A 56 9.37 -6.60 5.05
C SER A 56 10.32 -7.78 5.23
N GLY A 57 10.18 -8.84 4.41
CA GLY A 57 10.93 -10.08 4.61
C GLY A 57 10.65 -10.76 5.96
N GLY A 58 9.46 -10.57 6.51
CA GLY A 58 9.06 -11.07 7.83
C GLY A 58 9.51 -10.20 9.00
N ALA A 59 10.11 -9.02 8.75
CA ALA A 59 10.45 -8.10 9.82
C ALA A 59 9.20 -7.62 10.59
N PRO A 60 9.33 -7.34 11.90
CA PRO A 60 8.23 -6.84 12.72
C PRO A 60 7.55 -5.62 12.08
N GLN A 61 6.23 -5.56 12.13
CA GLN A 61 5.44 -4.50 11.48
C GLN A 61 5.61 -3.10 12.11
N ASN A 62 6.29 -3.02 13.24
CA ASN A 62 6.66 -1.79 13.91
C ASN A 62 8.18 -1.63 13.99
N ALA A 63 8.93 -2.41 13.21
CA ALA A 63 10.38 -2.30 13.16
C ALA A 63 10.75 -0.89 12.68
N TYR A 64 11.43 -0.18 13.57
CA TYR A 64 11.93 1.18 13.38
C TYR A 64 13.45 1.13 13.45
N ASP A 65 14.10 1.51 12.36
CA ASP A 65 15.54 1.71 12.33
C ASP A 65 15.86 3.07 12.95
N ARG A 66 16.57 3.06 14.08
CA ARG A 66 16.98 4.30 14.77
C ARG A 66 18.11 5.04 14.06
N ALA A 67 18.94 4.36 13.29
CA ALA A 67 20.03 4.97 12.55
C ALA A 67 19.50 5.73 11.33
N GLU A 68 18.62 5.10 10.56
CA GLU A 68 18.00 5.70 9.37
C GLU A 68 16.75 6.54 9.71
N LYS A 69 16.24 6.45 10.95
CA LYS A 69 15.01 7.09 11.44
C LYS A 69 13.74 6.73 10.64
N GLU A 70 13.70 5.51 10.10
CA GLU A 70 12.64 5.04 9.21
C GLU A 70 12.03 3.72 9.71
N TYR A 71 10.76 3.47 9.35
CA TYR A 71 10.17 2.16 9.55
C TYR A 71 10.59 1.23 8.41
N THR A 72 11.31 0.16 8.73
CA THR A 72 11.90 -0.76 7.73
C THR A 72 10.90 -1.76 7.17
N SER A 73 9.69 -1.76 7.71
CA SER A 73 8.66 -2.74 7.41
C SER A 73 7.62 -2.23 6.43
N GLN A 74 7.79 -1.02 5.86
CA GLN A 74 6.86 -0.40 4.91
C GLN A 74 6.97 -1.01 3.51
N LEU A 75 5.82 -1.21 2.83
CA LEU A 75 5.80 -1.50 1.40
C LEU A 75 5.88 -0.17 0.63
N LEU A 76 7.10 0.24 0.29
CA LEU A 76 7.37 1.39 -0.56
C LEU A 76 8.02 0.91 -1.87
N LEU A 77 7.31 1.05 -2.98
CA LEU A 77 7.86 0.81 -4.31
C LEU A 77 9.03 1.79 -4.56
N GLY A 78 10.14 1.29 -5.09
CA GLY A 78 11.36 2.08 -5.33
C GLY A 78 12.28 2.32 -4.11
N THR A 79 12.04 1.67 -2.97
CA THR A 79 12.94 1.74 -1.80
C THR A 79 13.83 0.50 -1.68
N LYS A 80 14.71 0.45 -0.66
CA LYS A 80 15.67 -0.64 -0.41
C LYS A 80 15.03 -2.05 -0.42
N ASN A 81 13.73 -2.16 -0.08
CA ASN A 81 13.01 -3.44 -0.04
C ASN A 81 12.14 -3.70 -1.28
N ALA A 82 12.03 -2.76 -2.21
CA ALA A 82 11.07 -2.83 -3.31
C ALA A 82 11.31 -3.99 -4.27
N VAL A 83 12.57 -4.28 -4.60
CA VAL A 83 12.96 -5.38 -5.50
C VAL A 83 12.61 -6.73 -4.88
N ALA A 84 13.03 -6.97 -3.63
CA ALA A 84 12.74 -8.23 -2.93
C ALA A 84 11.23 -8.42 -2.68
N ALA A 85 10.51 -7.33 -2.44
CA ALA A 85 9.05 -7.35 -2.31
C ALA A 85 8.39 -7.66 -3.66
N ALA A 86 8.83 -7.04 -4.76
CA ALA A 86 8.31 -7.26 -6.10
C ALA A 86 8.53 -8.70 -6.57
N ASP A 87 9.73 -9.26 -6.37
CA ASP A 87 10.04 -10.66 -6.68
C ASP A 87 9.10 -11.62 -5.94
N LYS A 88 8.89 -11.43 -4.63
CA LYS A 88 8.01 -12.30 -3.83
C LYS A 88 6.52 -12.11 -4.14
N LEU A 89 6.13 -10.92 -4.61
CA LEU A 89 4.77 -10.62 -5.04
C LEU A 89 4.55 -10.98 -6.52
N CYS A 90 5.57 -11.47 -7.21
CA CYS A 90 5.57 -11.75 -8.64
C CYS A 90 5.10 -10.54 -9.47
N LEU A 91 5.61 -9.35 -9.15
CA LEU A 91 5.29 -8.11 -9.86
C LEU A 91 6.31 -7.85 -10.96
N ASP A 92 5.84 -7.41 -12.12
CA ASP A 92 6.71 -6.83 -13.14
C ASP A 92 7.16 -5.44 -12.68
N TYR A 93 8.47 -5.18 -12.67
CA TYR A 93 9.04 -3.87 -12.36
C TYR A 93 10.15 -3.51 -13.35
N GLU A 94 10.21 -2.24 -13.76
CA GLU A 94 11.33 -1.71 -14.54
C GLU A 94 12.48 -1.36 -13.59
N THR A 95 13.69 -1.86 -13.88
CA THR A 95 14.93 -1.58 -13.13
C THR A 95 15.66 -0.35 -13.63
#